data_AF-X6NHM5-F1
#
_entry.id   AF-X6NHM5-F1
#
_cell.length_a   1.000
_cell.length_b   1.000
_cell.length_c   1.000
_cell.angle_alpha   90.00
_cell.angle_beta   90.00
_cell.angle_gamma   90.00
#
_symmetry.space_group_name_H-M   'P 1'
#
loop_
_entity.id
_entity.type
_entity.pdbx_description
1 polymer ?
#
loop_
_entity_poly.entity_id
_entity_poly.type
_entity_poly.pdbx_seq_one_letter_code
_entity_poly.pdbx_strand_id
1 'polypeptide(L)'
;MRELRSETTQENIYKNLVDAVRLNNRLKKNKFLKNVRNDFYQFNKLTQELNTIIRHLNQTMTNTFKWKLRFFEELAKSKSNIDTLILETNLLQNTIKNLPKNLDRFSNTAQKNQTTKQMLDEIEKWAIKIRRTFNDTLTSWRTLANNADDLKQKWKIIAENSEGFRFKGF
;
A
#
# COMPACT_ATOMS: atom_id res chain seq x y z
N MET A 1 36.38 -15.13 84.10
CA MET A 1 36.16 -16.09 82.97
C MET A 1 34.73 -16.11 82.39
N ARG A 2 33.75 -15.32 82.89
CA ARG A 2 32.42 -15.18 82.26
C ARG A 2 32.31 -13.98 81.30
N GLU A 3 33.02 -12.88 81.55
CA GLU A 3 32.96 -11.64 80.74
C GLU A 3 33.54 -11.80 79.32
N LEU A 4 34.73 -12.42 79.20
CA LEU A 4 35.39 -12.70 77.91
C LEU A 4 34.57 -13.59 76.96
N ARG A 5 33.68 -14.46 77.48
CA ARG A 5 32.76 -15.27 76.67
C ARG A 5 31.55 -14.46 76.18
N SER A 6 31.14 -13.43 76.92
CA SER A 6 30.02 -12.57 76.53
C SER A 6 30.43 -11.61 75.40
N GLU A 7 31.65 -11.05 75.46
CA GLU A 7 32.19 -10.15 74.43
C GLU A 7 32.43 -10.87 73.10
N THR A 8 33.01 -12.07 73.12
CA THR A 8 33.18 -12.90 71.91
C THR A 8 31.85 -13.37 71.31
N THR A 9 30.83 -13.56 72.14
CA THR A 9 29.48 -13.90 71.65
C THR A 9 28.80 -12.68 71.02
N GLN A 10 28.94 -11.51 71.64
CA GLN A 10 28.34 -10.25 71.18
C GLN A 10 29.02 -9.73 69.90
N GLU A 11 30.33 -9.87 69.78
CA GLU A 11 31.10 -9.54 68.57
C GLU A 11 30.76 -10.47 67.39
N ASN A 12 30.58 -11.77 67.65
CA ASN A 12 30.11 -12.71 66.63
C ASN A 12 28.69 -12.42 66.17
N ILE A 13 27.79 -12.03 67.08
CA ILE A 13 26.42 -11.60 66.74
C ILE A 13 26.46 -10.35 65.86
N TYR A 14 27.27 -9.35 66.23
CA TYR A 14 27.40 -8.12 65.46
C TYR A 14 27.96 -8.38 64.05
N LYS A 15 28.99 -9.21 63.93
CA LYS A 15 29.58 -9.60 62.64
C LYS A 15 28.55 -10.30 61.72
N ASN A 16 27.79 -11.24 62.28
CA ASN A 16 26.73 -11.94 61.55
C ASN A 16 25.62 -10.99 61.06
N LEU A 17 25.25 -9.99 61.88
CA LEU A 17 24.27 -8.97 61.49
C LEU A 17 24.79 -8.08 60.35
N VAL A 18 26.06 -7.65 60.42
CA VAL A 18 26.69 -6.86 59.35
C VAL A 18 26.75 -7.63 58.03
N ASP A 19 27.11 -8.92 58.08
CA ASP A 19 27.17 -9.77 56.88
C ASP A 19 25.78 -10.05 56.29
N ALA A 20 24.75 -10.22 57.12
CA ALA A 20 23.37 -10.35 56.67
C ALA A 20 22.85 -9.08 55.96
N VAL A 21 23.15 -7.89 56.50
CA VAL A 21 22.80 -6.60 55.87
C VAL A 21 23.52 -6.44 54.53
N ARG A 22 24.81 -6.77 54.45
CA ARG A 22 25.57 -6.75 53.19
C ARG A 22 25.00 -7.71 52.15
N LEU A 23 24.64 -8.93 52.56
CA LEU A 23 24.02 -9.92 51.68
C LEU A 23 22.67 -9.43 51.15
N ASN A 24 21.81 -8.88 52.01
CA ASN A 24 20.52 -8.33 51.62
C ASN A 24 20.68 -7.19 50.58
N ASN A 25 21.65 -6.29 50.78
CA ASN A 25 21.95 -5.22 49.83
C ASN A 25 22.45 -5.75 48.48
N ARG A 26 23.32 -6.78 48.47
CA ARG A 26 23.77 -7.45 47.24
C ARG A 26 22.61 -8.12 46.51
N LEU A 27 21.73 -8.82 47.22
CA LEU A 27 20.55 -9.48 46.63
C LEU A 27 19.57 -8.47 46.02
N LYS A 28 19.31 -7.35 46.71
CA LYS A 28 18.49 -6.23 46.19
C LYS A 28 19.12 -5.62 44.94
N LYS A 29 20.43 -5.34 44.96
CA LYS A 29 21.17 -4.83 43.79
C LYS A 29 21.09 -5.81 42.62
N ASN A 30 21.27 -7.10 42.85
CA ASN A 30 21.19 -8.12 41.81
C ASN A 30 19.78 -8.22 41.20
N LYS A 31 18.73 -8.15 42.03
CA LYS A 31 17.33 -8.11 41.57
C LYS A 31 17.08 -6.87 40.71
N PHE A 32 17.54 -5.69 41.16
CA PHE A 32 17.43 -4.45 40.39
C PHE A 32 18.13 -4.55 39.04
N LEU A 33 19.39 -5.01 39.01
CA LEU A 33 20.16 -5.17 37.77
C LEU A 33 19.50 -6.18 36.81
N LYS A 34 18.90 -7.26 37.33
CA LYS A 34 18.14 -8.22 36.52
C LYS A 34 16.91 -7.55 35.88
N ASN A 35 16.17 -6.75 36.64
CA ASN A 35 15.03 -6.00 36.12
C ASN A 35 15.45 -5.00 35.04
N VAL A 36 16.46 -4.17 35.31
CA VAL A 36 17.00 -3.20 34.33
C VAL A 36 17.46 -3.90 33.04
N ARG A 37 18.11 -5.06 33.14
CA ARG A 37 18.51 -5.84 31.96
C ARG A 37 17.31 -6.34 31.17
N ASN A 38 16.25 -6.78 31.86
CA ASN A 38 15.01 -7.21 31.21
C ASN A 38 14.30 -6.04 30.53
N ASP A 39 14.21 -4.89 31.22
CA ASP A 39 13.58 -3.68 30.67
C ASP A 39 14.32 -3.19 29.43
N PHE A 40 15.67 -3.18 29.46
CA PHE A 40 16.48 -2.85 28.30
C PHE A 40 16.28 -3.83 27.13
N TYR A 41 16.13 -5.13 27.42
CA TYR A 41 15.83 -6.13 26.39
C TYR A 41 14.46 -5.87 25.73
N GLN A 42 13.42 -5.59 26.53
CA GLN A 42 12.09 -5.26 26.01
C GLN A 42 12.11 -3.95 25.22
N PHE A 43 12.82 -2.93 25.70
CA PHE A 43 12.99 -1.67 24.99
C PHE A 43 13.64 -1.87 23.61
N ASN A 44 14.72 -2.67 23.54
CA ASN A 44 15.40 -2.94 22.28
C ASN A 44 14.48 -3.69 21.30
N LYS A 45 13.70 -4.67 21.80
CA LYS A 45 12.71 -5.39 21.00
C LYS A 45 11.64 -4.45 20.43
N LEU A 46 11.05 -3.60 21.27
CA LEU A 46 10.06 -2.60 20.83
C LEU A 46 10.65 -1.62 19.81
N THR A 47 11.91 -1.20 19.99
CA THR A 47 12.61 -0.33 19.04
C THR A 47 12.75 -0.98 17.66
N GLN A 48 13.08 -2.28 17.62
CA GLN A 48 13.17 -3.04 16.37
C GLN A 48 11.80 -3.24 15.69
N GLU A 49 10.76 -3.52 16.47
CA GLU A 49 9.37 -3.61 15.99
C GLU A 49 8.94 -2.27 15.37
N LEU A 50 9.17 -1.15 16.06
CA LEU A 50 8.85 0.20 15.59
C LEU A 50 9.57 0.55 14.27
N ASN A 51 10.87 0.26 14.18
CA ASN A 51 11.64 0.51 12.96
C ASN A 51 11.08 -0.26 11.76
N THR A 52 10.59 -1.48 11.99
CA THR A 52 9.97 -2.30 10.94
C THR A 52 8.64 -1.68 10.47
N ILE A 53 7.80 -1.22 11.42
CA ILE A 53 6.54 -0.54 11.11
C ILE A 53 6.80 0.74 10.30
N ILE A 54 7.75 1.58 10.72
CA ILE A 54 8.12 2.82 10.02
C ILE A 54 8.59 2.53 8.59
N ARG A 55 9.43 1.50 8.41
CA ARG A 55 9.89 1.11 7.07
C ARG A 55 8.74 0.70 6.16
N HIS A 56 7.84 -0.15 6.64
CA HIS A 56 6.67 -0.59 5.87
C HIS A 56 5.71 0.57 5.56
N LEU A 57 5.54 1.49 6.51
CA LEU A 57 4.77 2.72 6.34
C LEU A 57 5.33 3.56 5.19
N ASN A 58 6.62 3.89 5.21
CA ASN A 58 7.27 4.71 4.19
C ASN A 58 7.18 4.07 2.79
N GLN A 59 7.39 2.75 2.72
CA GLN A 59 7.27 2.01 1.47
C GLN A 59 5.84 2.04 0.93
N THR A 60 4.84 1.84 1.80
CA THR A 60 3.42 1.82 1.40
C THR A 60 2.93 3.20 1.00
N MET A 61 3.36 4.26 1.68
CA MET A 61 3.13 5.65 1.26
C MET A 61 3.69 5.91 -0.13
N THR A 62 4.95 5.54 -0.37
CA THR A 62 5.60 5.71 -1.68
C THR A 62 4.83 4.99 -2.79
N ASN A 63 4.42 3.74 -2.54
CA ASN A 63 3.65 2.96 -3.50
C ASN A 63 2.26 3.56 -3.74
N THR A 64 1.61 4.09 -2.70
CA THR A 64 0.33 4.79 -2.81
C THR A 64 0.45 6.04 -3.68
N PHE A 65 1.53 6.82 -3.51
CA PHE A 65 1.79 7.98 -4.34
C PHE A 65 2.00 7.60 -5.81
N LYS A 66 2.82 6.58 -6.08
CA LYS A 66 3.02 6.05 -7.44
C LYS A 66 1.72 5.55 -8.06
N TRP A 67 0.88 4.87 -7.29
CA TRP A 67 -0.43 4.42 -7.75
C TRP A 67 -1.34 5.59 -8.10
N LYS A 68 -1.39 6.64 -7.27
CA LYS A 68 -2.18 7.86 -7.55
C LYS A 68 -1.72 8.54 -8.84
N LEU A 69 -0.41 8.64 -9.06
CA LEU A 69 0.13 9.21 -10.30
C LEU A 69 -0.35 8.41 -11.52
N ARG A 70 -0.20 7.08 -11.51
CA ARG A 70 -0.67 6.21 -12.59
C ARG A 70 -2.18 6.29 -12.80
N PHE A 71 -2.96 6.43 -11.72
CA PHE A 71 -4.40 6.63 -11.81
C PHE A 71 -4.74 7.90 -12.61
N PHE A 72 -4.09 9.03 -12.31
CA PHE A 72 -4.32 10.27 -13.05
C PHE A 72 -3.86 10.18 -14.51
N GLU A 73 -2.72 9.54 -14.76
CA GLU A 73 -2.22 9.29 -16.12
C GLU A 73 -3.22 8.48 -16.96
N GLU A 74 -3.70 7.36 -16.43
CA GLU A 74 -4.68 6.52 -17.15
C GLU A 74 -6.06 7.19 -17.25
N LEU A 75 -6.46 8.02 -16.29
CA LEU A 75 -7.67 8.84 -16.38
C LEU A 75 -7.58 9.84 -17.54
N ALA A 76 -6.47 10.58 -17.62
CA ALA A 76 -6.24 11.55 -18.69
C ALA A 76 -6.20 10.87 -20.07
N LYS A 77 -5.52 9.72 -20.16
CA LYS A 77 -5.47 8.91 -21.37
C LYS A 77 -6.83 8.38 -21.78
N SER A 78 -7.61 7.86 -20.83
CA SER A 78 -8.97 7.35 -21.08
C SER A 78 -9.88 8.46 -21.60
N LYS A 79 -9.82 9.66 -21.00
CA LYS A 79 -10.57 10.83 -21.48
C LYS A 79 -10.20 11.19 -22.91
N SER A 80 -8.90 11.33 -23.21
CA SER A 80 -8.42 11.66 -24.56
C SER A 80 -8.87 10.63 -25.60
N ASN A 81 -8.81 9.35 -25.25
CA ASN A 81 -9.30 8.26 -26.10
C ASN A 81 -10.81 8.40 -26.38
N ILE A 82 -11.62 8.66 -25.35
CA ILE A 82 -13.07 8.85 -25.49
C ILE A 82 -13.37 10.06 -26.36
N ASP A 83 -12.71 11.20 -26.12
CA ASP A 83 -12.91 12.43 -26.89
C ASP A 83 -12.58 12.20 -28.39
N THR A 84 -11.50 11.47 -28.67
CA THR A 84 -11.13 11.06 -30.04
C THR A 84 -12.19 10.18 -30.68
N LEU A 85 -12.68 9.16 -29.96
CA LEU A 85 -13.72 8.26 -30.47
C LEU A 85 -15.02 9.00 -30.75
N ILE A 86 -15.44 9.93 -29.89
CA ILE A 86 -16.62 10.77 -30.10
C ILE A 86 -16.49 11.58 -31.39
N LEU A 87 -15.35 12.23 -31.61
CA LEU A 87 -15.10 13.01 -32.83
C LEU A 87 -15.19 12.14 -34.08
N GLU A 88 -14.56 10.96 -34.05
CA GLU A 88 -14.59 10.02 -35.18
C GLU A 88 -15.98 9.47 -35.44
N THR A 89 -16.74 9.15 -34.38
CA THR A 89 -18.15 8.74 -34.50
C THR A 89 -18.99 9.82 -35.17
N ASN A 90 -18.81 11.08 -34.78
CA ASN A 90 -19.54 12.19 -35.38
C ASN A 90 -19.19 12.36 -36.88
N LEU A 91 -17.92 12.23 -37.24
CA LEU A 91 -17.49 12.25 -38.66
C LEU A 91 -18.10 11.10 -39.47
N LEU A 92 -18.09 9.89 -38.91
CA LEU A 92 -18.66 8.71 -39.53
C LEU A 92 -20.17 8.86 -39.72
N GLN A 93 -20.88 9.33 -38.68
CA GLN A 93 -22.31 9.57 -38.71
C GLN A 93 -22.70 10.61 -39.78
N ASN A 94 -21.93 11.69 -39.90
CA ASN A 94 -22.14 12.69 -40.95
C ASN A 94 -21.93 12.10 -42.35
N THR A 95 -20.92 11.26 -42.52
CA THR A 95 -20.65 10.58 -43.80
C THR A 95 -21.80 9.64 -44.18
N ILE A 96 -22.27 8.81 -43.23
CA ILE A 96 -23.42 7.92 -43.42
C ILE A 96 -24.68 8.71 -43.78
N LYS A 97 -24.95 9.80 -43.05
CA LYS A 97 -26.11 10.66 -43.30
C LYS A 97 -26.10 11.29 -44.69
N ASN A 98 -24.92 11.60 -45.22
CA ASN A 98 -24.75 12.17 -46.55
C ASN A 98 -24.65 11.11 -47.67
N LEU A 99 -24.52 9.83 -47.32
CA LEU A 99 -24.38 8.75 -48.29
C LEU A 99 -25.52 8.70 -49.32
N PRO A 100 -26.82 8.80 -48.96
CA PRO A 100 -27.90 8.76 -49.94
C PRO A 100 -27.78 9.86 -51.01
N LYS A 101 -27.52 11.10 -50.57
CA LYS A 101 -27.30 12.26 -51.48
C LYS A 101 -26.11 12.06 -52.41
N ASN A 102 -25.07 11.36 -51.95
CA ASN A 102 -23.90 11.04 -52.76
C ASN A 102 -24.21 9.91 -53.75
N LEU A 103 -24.96 8.90 -53.33
CA LEU A 103 -25.37 7.79 -54.19
C LEU A 103 -26.30 8.26 -55.32
N ASP A 104 -27.16 9.25 -55.08
CA ASP A 104 -28.06 9.82 -56.09
C ASP A 104 -27.33 10.55 -57.22
N ARG A 105 -26.07 10.95 -57.01
CA ARG A 105 -25.22 11.57 -58.04
C ARG A 105 -24.67 10.57 -59.06
N PHE A 106 -24.67 9.28 -58.72
CA PHE A 106 -24.20 8.23 -59.62
C PHE A 106 -25.38 7.66 -60.41
N SER A 107 -25.25 7.58 -61.73
CA SER A 107 -26.23 6.92 -62.60
C SER A 107 -26.05 5.39 -62.64
N ASN A 108 -24.83 4.90 -62.41
CA ASN A 108 -24.48 3.49 -62.50
C ASN A 108 -24.50 2.79 -61.12
N THR A 109 -25.23 1.69 -61.04
CA THR A 109 -25.31 0.79 -59.87
C THR A 109 -23.94 0.31 -59.39
N ALA A 110 -22.98 0.06 -60.30
CA ALA A 110 -21.63 -0.39 -59.91
C ALA A 110 -20.90 0.65 -59.04
N GLN A 111 -21.00 1.94 -59.39
CA GLN A 111 -20.41 3.03 -58.60
C GLN A 111 -21.10 3.17 -57.24
N LYS A 112 -22.44 3.07 -57.21
CA LYS A 112 -23.21 3.08 -55.95
C LYS A 112 -22.78 1.95 -55.00
N ASN A 113 -22.63 0.75 -55.54
CA ASN A 113 -22.19 -0.42 -54.76
C ASN A 113 -20.76 -0.24 -54.24
N GLN A 114 -19.85 0.29 -55.05
CA GLN A 114 -18.47 0.55 -54.64
C GLN A 114 -18.40 1.57 -53.49
N THR A 115 -19.11 2.70 -53.59
CA THR A 115 -19.15 3.72 -52.52
C THR A 115 -19.79 3.17 -51.25
N THR A 116 -20.86 2.38 -51.38
CA THR A 116 -21.50 1.73 -50.23
C THR A 116 -20.55 0.75 -49.54
N LYS A 117 -19.80 -0.05 -50.31
CA LYS A 117 -18.78 -0.96 -49.76
C LYS A 117 -17.69 -0.20 -49.01
N GLN A 118 -17.16 0.88 -49.58
CA GLN A 118 -16.17 1.71 -48.91
C GLN A 118 -16.68 2.25 -47.57
N MET A 119 -17.95 2.68 -47.51
CA MET A 119 -18.56 3.13 -46.26
C MET A 119 -18.66 1.99 -45.22
N LEU A 120 -19.03 0.78 -45.65
CA LEU A 120 -19.06 -0.39 -44.77
C LEU A 120 -17.67 -0.74 -44.23
N ASP A 121 -16.63 -0.69 -45.09
CA ASP A 121 -15.25 -0.93 -44.69
C ASP A 121 -14.78 0.10 -43.63
N GLU A 122 -15.17 1.37 -43.76
CA GLU A 122 -14.86 2.40 -42.75
C GLU A 122 -15.60 2.19 -41.43
N ILE A 123 -16.86 1.73 -41.47
CA ILE A 123 -17.61 1.34 -40.26
C ILE A 123 -16.93 0.16 -39.56
N GLU A 124 -16.49 -0.85 -40.31
CA GLU A 124 -15.79 -2.01 -39.77
C GLU A 124 -14.47 -1.60 -39.10
N LYS A 125 -13.66 -0.77 -39.76
CA LYS A 125 -12.42 -0.22 -39.17
C LYS A 125 -12.69 0.53 -37.88
N TRP A 126 -13.71 1.39 -37.86
CA TRP A 126 -14.10 2.13 -36.65
C TRP A 126 -14.55 1.19 -35.52
N ALA A 127 -15.33 0.15 -35.82
CA ALA A 127 -15.76 -0.84 -34.84
C ALA A 127 -14.57 -1.60 -34.23
N ILE A 128 -13.60 -2.01 -35.06
CA ILE A 128 -12.36 -2.65 -34.62
C ILE A 128 -11.57 -1.70 -33.69
N LYS A 129 -11.46 -0.43 -34.08
CA LYS A 129 -10.74 0.59 -33.30
C LYS A 129 -11.36 0.79 -31.92
N ILE A 130 -12.68 0.99 -31.84
CA ILE A 130 -13.39 1.14 -30.56
C ILE A 130 -13.15 -0.07 -29.67
N ARG A 131 -13.33 -1.28 -30.21
CA ARG A 131 -13.15 -2.51 -29.43
C ARG A 131 -11.75 -2.58 -28.84
N ARG A 132 -10.73 -2.25 -29.62
CA ARG A 132 -9.33 -2.23 -29.17
C ARG A 132 -9.12 -1.18 -28.07
N THR A 133 -9.52 0.07 -28.32
CA THR A 133 -9.37 1.15 -27.35
C THR A 133 -10.07 0.85 -26.03
N PHE A 134 -11.26 0.26 -26.08
CA PHE A 134 -12.02 -0.13 -24.89
C PHE A 134 -11.32 -1.26 -24.12
N ASN A 135 -10.85 -2.30 -24.81
CA ASN A 135 -10.14 -3.41 -24.20
C ASN A 135 -8.83 -2.97 -23.53
N ASP A 136 -8.06 -2.12 -24.19
CA ASP A 136 -6.81 -1.57 -23.65
C ASP A 136 -7.09 -0.76 -22.39
N THR A 137 -8.10 0.12 -22.45
CA THR A 137 -8.55 0.94 -21.32
C THR A 137 -8.99 0.05 -20.15
N LEU A 138 -9.87 -0.93 -20.39
CA LEU A 138 -10.37 -1.85 -19.36
C LEU A 138 -9.24 -2.63 -18.68
N THR A 139 -8.23 -3.04 -19.44
CA THR A 139 -7.06 -3.77 -18.91
C THR A 139 -6.22 -2.89 -17.98
N SER A 140 -5.96 -1.64 -18.37
CA SER A 140 -5.31 -0.65 -17.50
C SER A 140 -6.08 -0.44 -16.20
N TRP A 141 -7.40 -0.22 -16.30
CA TRP A 141 -8.25 0.02 -15.13
C TRP A 141 -8.33 -1.18 -14.18
N ARG A 142 -8.39 -2.40 -14.71
CA ARG A 142 -8.30 -3.63 -13.89
C ARG A 142 -6.98 -3.73 -13.14
N THR A 143 -5.88 -3.40 -13.81
CA THR A 143 -4.55 -3.37 -13.19
C THR A 143 -4.49 -2.34 -12.06
N LEU A 144 -5.03 -1.14 -12.26
CA LEU A 144 -5.12 -0.12 -11.23
C LEU A 144 -5.99 -0.56 -10.04
N ALA A 145 -7.12 -1.19 -10.30
CA ALA A 145 -8.00 -1.72 -9.25
C ALA A 145 -7.29 -2.79 -8.40
N ASN A 146 -6.65 -3.76 -9.04
CA ASN A 146 -5.88 -4.81 -8.33
C ASN A 146 -4.75 -4.22 -7.47
N ASN A 147 -4.05 -3.21 -8.00
CA ASN A 147 -3.00 -2.51 -7.24
C ASN A 147 -3.58 -1.74 -6.04
N ALA A 148 -4.79 -1.18 -6.17
CA ALA A 148 -5.46 -0.49 -5.08
C ALA A 148 -5.84 -1.47 -3.97
N ASP A 149 -6.31 -2.67 -4.32
CA ASP A 149 -6.63 -3.71 -3.35
C ASP A 149 -5.39 -4.20 -2.59
N ASP A 150 -4.27 -4.43 -3.27
CA ASP A 150 -2.99 -4.75 -2.62
C ASP A 150 -2.55 -3.64 -1.64
N LEU A 151 -2.64 -2.37 -2.06
CA LEU A 151 -2.33 -1.23 -1.19
C LEU A 151 -3.26 -1.16 0.01
N LYS A 152 -4.56 -1.43 -0.17
CA LYS A 152 -5.54 -1.48 0.93
C LYS A 152 -5.15 -2.53 1.96
N GLN A 153 -4.73 -3.72 1.54
CA GLN A 153 -4.27 -4.76 2.47
C GLN A 153 -3.00 -4.33 3.22
N LYS A 154 -2.04 -3.72 2.53
CA LYS A 154 -0.83 -3.19 3.17
C LYS A 154 -1.13 -2.13 4.22
N TRP A 155 -2.04 -1.20 3.91
CA TRP A 155 -2.50 -0.20 4.86
C TRP A 155 -3.21 -0.80 6.07
N LYS A 156 -4.04 -1.83 5.87
CA LYS A 156 -4.70 -2.56 6.95
C LYS A 156 -3.67 -3.19 7.90
N ILE A 157 -2.67 -3.89 7.36
CA ILE A 157 -1.59 -4.50 8.16
C ILE A 157 -0.81 -3.44 8.95
N ILE A 158 -0.52 -2.29 8.34
CA ILE A 158 0.16 -1.18 9.04
C ILE A 158 -0.70 -0.64 10.18
N ALA A 159 -1.99 -0.45 9.95
CA ALA A 159 -2.92 0.02 10.98
C ALA A 159 -2.99 -0.94 12.16
N GLU A 160 -3.17 -2.23 11.91
CA GLU A 160 -3.20 -3.29 12.93
C GLU A 160 -1.89 -3.35 13.73
N ASN A 161 -0.74 -3.29 13.05
CA ASN A 161 0.56 -3.27 13.73
C ASN A 161 0.79 -2.00 14.56
N SER A 162 0.29 -0.85 14.09
CA SER A 162 0.40 0.42 14.80
C SER A 162 -0.48 0.43 16.06
N GLU A 163 -1.69 -0.12 15.97
CA GLU A 163 -2.57 -0.33 17.13
C GLU A 163 -1.95 -1.31 18.12
N GLY A 164 -1.45 -2.45 17.66
CA GLY A 164 -0.75 -3.42 18.51
C GLY A 164 0.46 -2.81 19.23
N PHE A 165 1.18 -1.89 18.58
CA PHE A 165 2.28 -1.15 19.22
C PHE A 165 1.77 -0.15 20.28
N ARG A 166 0.67 0.55 20.01
CA ARG A 166 0.04 1.49 20.95
C ARG A 166 -0.37 0.84 22.26
N PHE A 167 -0.83 -0.42 22.23
CA PHE A 167 -1.25 -1.17 23.42
C PHE A 167 -0.13 -1.98 24.10
N LYS A 168 1.09 -1.97 23.53
CA LYS A 168 2.28 -2.58 24.15
C LYS A 168 3.14 -1.59 24.94
N GLY A 169 2.96 -0.29 24.71
CA GLY A 169 3.54 0.77 25.53
C GLY A 169 2.59 1.11 26.67
N PHE A 170 3.05 0.85 27.90
CA PHE A 170 2.38 1.00 29.22
C PHE A 170 1.67 -0.25 29.73
#